data_AF-A0A971SMA1-F1
#
_entry.id   AF-A0A971SMA1-F1
#
_cell.length_a   1.000
_cell.length_b   1.000
_cell.length_c   1.000
_cell.angle_alpha   90.00
_cell.angle_beta   90.00
_cell.angle_gamma   90.00
#
_symmetry.space_group_name_H-M   'P 1'
#
loop_
_entity.id
_entity.type
_entity.pdbx_description
1 polymer ?
#
loop_
_entity_poly.entity_id
_entity_poly.type
_entity_poly.pdbx_seq_one_letter_code
_entity_poly.pdbx_strand_id
1 'polypeptide(L)'
;MDVFWLEATEDEARREVFPLLSKSAIFESEKLAEQPNGKADMCVNSSRSFCFLVARDLTSIDPLPQNYPAPHMWSGYSPFEIMPRMEVECLDQLKRIFSPPEIDSSDEFSDKTEENVSSAMGDMNLNTLLSQAELGSLPACASCPSSPHNAEGTAFGISCTEHGVDWKYGSRTISMMILSNPAGTTPAHTGRLCFVHNSENLTDKTAQNAFALWRAAVSLEFNEKKDEAKRYLKANYWTNAALHGTDEKKLNAARKCCTTVLKAQIDVLSPKIIIACGIDAANSLFEIGLLSKPWKEIKDIFKTGAYMERATLKDGSEVKVYCTLHTSGLAVNINASSLYSDLTEKLITEKRKFLDTQQAIDSFLCEYSADTTRGKGMRVLLLHWLDIGLQVRLAHEQG
;
A
#
# COMPACT_ATOMS: atom_id res chain seq x y z
N MET A 1 -15.96 5.86 23.54
CA MET A 1 -15.43 5.31 24.80
C MET A 1 -14.09 4.72 24.43
N ASP A 2 -13.00 5.31 24.89
CA ASP A 2 -11.67 4.87 24.47
C ASP A 2 -11.30 3.62 25.25
N VAL A 3 -10.68 2.66 24.57
CA VAL A 3 -10.34 1.36 25.12
C VAL A 3 -8.91 1.01 24.72
N PHE A 4 -8.11 0.58 25.69
CA PHE A 4 -6.67 0.37 25.53
C PHE A 4 -6.31 -1.10 25.63
N TRP A 5 -5.39 -1.53 24.78
CA TRP A 5 -4.73 -2.83 24.90
C TRP A 5 -3.62 -2.76 25.96
N LEU A 6 -3.69 -3.61 26.97
CA LEU A 6 -2.75 -3.62 28.10
C LEU A 6 -2.09 -5.00 28.24
N GLU A 7 -0.76 -5.01 28.34
CA GLU A 7 0.06 -6.19 28.55
C GLU A 7 0.77 -6.13 29.90
N ALA A 8 0.55 -7.13 30.76
CA ALA A 8 1.07 -7.18 32.12
C ALA A 8 1.85 -8.48 32.36
N THR A 9 2.84 -8.40 33.25
CA THR A 9 3.38 -9.59 33.92
C THR A 9 2.37 -10.15 34.92
N GLU A 10 2.60 -11.35 35.44
CA GLU A 10 1.74 -11.92 36.49
C GLU A 10 1.69 -11.01 37.73
N ASP A 11 2.85 -10.52 38.18
CA ASP A 11 2.95 -9.64 39.36
C ASP A 11 2.20 -8.32 39.16
N GLU A 12 2.34 -7.72 37.97
CA GLU A 12 1.63 -6.48 37.61
C GLU A 12 0.11 -6.72 37.51
N ALA A 13 -0.33 -7.82 36.88
CA ALA A 13 -1.74 -8.16 36.77
C ALA A 13 -2.37 -8.39 38.15
N ARG A 14 -1.69 -9.13 39.03
CA ARG A 14 -2.15 -9.39 40.41
C ARG A 14 -2.24 -8.12 41.25
N ARG A 15 -1.31 -7.18 41.05
CA ARG A 15 -1.25 -5.93 41.83
C ARG A 15 -2.24 -4.87 41.33
N GLU A 16 -2.33 -4.67 40.02
CA GLU A 16 -3.02 -3.51 39.44
C GLU A 16 -4.36 -3.85 38.77
N VAL A 17 -4.51 -5.03 38.16
CA VAL A 17 -5.67 -5.37 37.32
C VAL A 17 -6.67 -6.27 38.07
N PHE A 18 -6.19 -7.34 38.70
CA PHE A 18 -7.02 -8.33 39.40
C PHE A 18 -7.89 -7.74 40.53
N PRO A 19 -7.46 -6.71 41.30
CA PRO A 19 -8.33 -6.07 42.29
C PRO A 19 -9.60 -5.45 41.69
N LEU A 20 -9.61 -5.16 40.39
CA LEU A 20 -10.73 -4.58 39.67
C LEU A 20 -11.58 -5.62 38.93
N LEU A 21 -11.17 -6.89 38.94
CA LEU A 21 -11.83 -7.98 38.24
C LEU A 21 -12.68 -8.86 39.17
N SER A 22 -13.71 -9.47 38.59
CA SER A 22 -14.45 -10.54 39.26
C SER A 22 -13.61 -11.81 39.32
N LYS A 23 -13.92 -12.70 40.28
CA LYS A 23 -13.22 -14.00 40.39
C LYS A 23 -13.30 -14.84 39.12
N SER A 24 -14.40 -14.75 38.36
CA SER A 24 -14.54 -15.45 37.08
C SER A 24 -13.64 -14.87 36.00
N ALA A 25 -13.53 -13.55 35.92
CA ALA A 25 -12.64 -12.89 34.95
C ALA A 25 -11.15 -13.13 35.28
N ILE A 26 -10.78 -13.19 36.56
CA ILE A 26 -9.44 -13.58 36.99
C ILE A 26 -9.12 -15.00 36.54
N PHE A 27 -10.04 -15.94 36.77
CA PHE A 27 -9.87 -17.34 36.34
C PHE A 27 -9.74 -17.47 34.81
N GLU A 28 -10.53 -16.71 34.05
CA GLU A 28 -10.41 -16.67 32.58
C GLU A 28 -9.07 -16.07 32.13
N SER A 29 -8.61 -15.01 32.77
CA SER A 29 -7.32 -14.37 32.50
C SER A 29 -6.15 -15.34 32.73
N GLU A 30 -6.13 -16.04 33.87
CA GLU A 30 -5.13 -17.05 34.20
C GLU A 30 -5.14 -18.19 33.16
N LYS A 31 -6.33 -18.69 32.78
CA LYS A 31 -6.48 -19.71 31.74
C LYS A 31 -5.98 -19.26 30.36
N LEU A 32 -6.15 -17.99 30.00
CA LEU A 32 -5.69 -17.45 28.72
C LEU A 32 -4.17 -17.29 28.69
N ALA A 33 -3.55 -16.92 29.81
CA ALA A 33 -2.10 -16.77 29.95
C ALA A 33 -1.35 -18.12 29.82
N GLU A 34 -2.01 -19.24 30.14
CA GLU A 34 -1.46 -20.60 30.03
C GLU A 34 -1.55 -21.21 28.61
N GLN A 35 -2.27 -20.58 27.68
CA GLN A 35 -2.43 -21.13 26.32
C GLN A 35 -1.13 -20.99 25.51
N PRO A 36 -0.65 -22.06 24.86
CA PRO A 36 0.57 -22.01 24.07
C PRO A 36 0.41 -21.07 22.87
N ASN A 37 1.37 -20.14 22.74
CA ASN A 37 1.47 -19.23 21.61
C ASN A 37 1.61 -20.01 20.30
N GLY A 38 0.57 -20.00 19.46
CA GLY A 38 0.59 -20.62 18.13
C GLY A 38 1.51 -19.94 17.11
N LYS A 39 2.37 -18.98 17.51
CA LYS A 39 3.35 -18.29 16.66
C LYS A 39 4.58 -17.88 17.47
N ALA A 40 5.74 -18.37 17.04
CA ALA A 40 7.05 -17.99 17.59
C ALA A 40 7.64 -16.70 16.98
N ASP A 41 6.89 -15.96 16.14
CA ASP A 41 7.42 -14.86 15.32
C ASP A 41 6.86 -13.46 15.64
N MET A 42 6.12 -13.30 16.73
CA MET A 42 5.89 -11.97 17.31
C MET A 42 6.68 -11.91 18.60
N CYS A 43 7.70 -11.05 18.67
CA CYS A 43 8.41 -10.74 19.90
C CYS A 43 7.48 -10.09 20.93
N VAL A 44 6.60 -10.87 21.53
CA VAL A 44 5.96 -10.56 22.80
C VAL A 44 6.89 -11.14 23.85
N ASN A 45 7.40 -10.27 24.72
CA ASN A 45 8.23 -10.67 25.84
C ASN A 45 7.53 -11.81 26.58
N SER A 46 8.14 -12.99 26.67
CA SER A 46 7.54 -14.19 27.28
C SER A 46 7.20 -14.02 28.78
N SER A 47 7.53 -12.87 29.36
CA SER A 47 7.22 -12.47 30.73
C SER A 47 5.89 -11.71 30.88
N ARG A 48 5.30 -11.17 29.81
CA ARG A 48 4.04 -10.40 29.85
C ARG A 48 2.88 -11.19 29.25
N SER A 49 2.49 -12.27 29.94
CA SER A 49 1.52 -13.24 29.44
C SER A 49 0.06 -12.87 29.66
N PHE A 50 -0.22 -11.82 30.46
CA PHE A 50 -1.56 -11.38 30.80
C PHE A 50 -1.95 -10.18 29.93
N CYS A 51 -3.02 -10.31 29.16
CA CYS A 51 -3.49 -9.27 28.26
C CYS A 51 -4.94 -8.88 28.54
N PHE A 52 -5.22 -7.58 28.45
CA PHE A 52 -6.52 -7.00 28.76
C PHE A 52 -6.91 -5.93 27.77
N LEU A 53 -8.21 -5.81 27.54
CA LEU A 53 -8.82 -4.64 26.93
C LEU A 53 -9.45 -3.80 28.02
N VAL A 54 -8.95 -2.57 28.20
CA VAL A 54 -9.24 -1.72 29.36
C VAL A 54 -9.90 -0.43 28.91
N ALA A 55 -11.14 -0.20 29.34
CA ALA A 55 -11.81 1.08 29.13
C ALA A 55 -11.07 2.21 29.87
N ARG A 56 -10.99 3.39 29.23
CA ARG A 56 -10.31 4.58 29.76
C ARG A 56 -10.76 5.00 31.16
N ASP A 57 -12.04 4.83 31.43
CA ASP A 57 -12.68 5.15 32.71
C ASP A 57 -12.68 3.98 33.70
N LEU A 58 -12.08 2.84 33.33
CA LEU A 58 -12.01 1.59 34.08
C LEU A 58 -13.38 0.94 34.33
N THR A 59 -14.42 1.32 33.60
CA THR A 59 -15.75 0.71 33.75
C THR A 59 -15.85 -0.69 33.14
N SER A 60 -14.91 -1.04 32.25
CA SER A 60 -14.76 -2.38 31.66
C SER A 60 -13.28 -2.75 31.57
N ILE A 61 -12.98 -3.99 31.96
CA ILE A 61 -11.66 -4.64 31.87
C ILE A 61 -11.91 -6.08 31.44
N ASP A 62 -11.57 -6.41 30.20
CA ASP A 62 -11.86 -7.69 29.60
C ASP A 62 -10.56 -8.49 29.36
N PRO A 63 -10.38 -9.67 29.99
CA PRO A 63 -9.24 -10.54 29.72
C PRO A 63 -9.31 -11.11 28.30
N LEU A 64 -8.20 -11.05 27.57
CA LEU A 64 -8.14 -11.50 26.18
C LEU A 64 -6.86 -12.29 25.91
N PRO A 65 -6.86 -13.19 24.90
CA PRO A 65 -5.66 -13.95 24.55
C PRO A 65 -4.59 -13.03 23.92
N GLN A 66 -3.32 -13.38 24.06
CA GLN A 66 -2.18 -12.62 23.51
C GLN A 66 -2.25 -12.39 21.99
N ASN A 67 -2.99 -13.24 21.26
CA ASN A 67 -3.19 -13.11 19.83
C ASN A 67 -4.38 -12.20 19.46
N TYR A 68 -4.94 -11.47 20.42
CA TYR A 68 -5.96 -10.46 20.20
C TYR A 68 -5.32 -9.08 19.95
N PRO A 69 -5.86 -8.25 19.05
CA PRO A 69 -6.87 -8.58 18.03
C PRO A 69 -6.39 -9.69 17.10
N ALA A 70 -7.30 -10.55 16.64
CA ALA A 70 -6.94 -11.64 15.74
C ALA A 70 -6.42 -11.09 14.38
N PRO A 71 -5.58 -11.82 13.62
CA PRO A 71 -4.98 -11.32 12.37
C PRO A 71 -5.96 -10.78 11.32
N HIS A 72 -7.20 -11.28 11.31
CA HIS A 72 -8.27 -10.80 10.42
C HIS A 72 -8.91 -9.49 10.91
N MET A 73 -8.73 -9.13 12.19
CA MET A 73 -9.16 -7.85 12.76
C MET A 73 -8.11 -6.76 12.51
N TRP A 74 -6.84 -7.12 12.29
CA TRP A 74 -5.78 -6.20 11.88
C TRP A 74 -5.82 -5.80 10.40
N SER A 75 -6.65 -6.48 9.59
CA SER A 75 -6.78 -6.20 8.14
C SER A 75 -8.10 -5.48 7.85
N GLY A 76 -8.03 -4.17 7.64
CA GLY A 76 -9.13 -3.33 7.12
C GLY A 76 -10.28 -3.01 8.08
N TYR A 77 -10.39 -3.68 9.22
CA TYR A 77 -11.43 -3.47 10.24
C TYR A 77 -10.85 -3.52 11.67
N SER A 78 -9.70 -2.87 11.90
CA SER A 78 -9.20 -2.71 13.27
C SER A 78 -10.05 -1.65 13.98
N PRO A 79 -10.74 -1.99 15.09
CA PRO A 79 -11.41 -0.99 15.91
C PRO A 79 -10.40 -0.17 16.75
N PHE A 80 -9.11 -0.49 16.65
CA PHE A 80 -8.03 0.15 17.39
C PHE A 80 -7.20 1.05 16.47
N GLU A 81 -6.93 2.25 16.95
CA GLU A 81 -5.91 3.16 16.41
C GLU A 81 -4.52 2.74 16.92
N ILE A 82 -3.48 2.89 16.09
CA ILE A 82 -2.11 2.56 16.49
C ILE A 82 -1.61 3.67 17.42
N MET A 83 -1.40 3.32 18.69
CA MET A 83 -0.79 4.19 19.70
C MET A 83 0.66 3.75 19.96
N PRO A 84 1.62 4.67 20.18
CA PRO A 84 2.96 4.32 20.62
C PRO A 84 2.92 3.48 21.91
N ARG A 85 3.83 2.50 22.03
CA ARG A 85 3.98 1.72 23.25
C ARG A 85 4.28 2.66 24.41
N MET A 86 3.40 2.64 25.42
CA MET A 86 3.52 3.45 26.63
C MET A 86 3.61 2.50 27.82
N GLU A 87 4.56 2.73 28.71
CA GLU A 87 4.58 2.08 30.01
C GLU A 87 3.74 2.92 30.97
N VAL A 88 2.77 2.28 31.62
CA VAL A 88 1.96 2.90 32.66
C VAL A 88 2.27 2.25 34.00
N GLU A 89 2.45 3.07 35.03
CA GLU A 89 2.76 2.57 36.38
C GLU A 89 1.49 2.10 37.11
N CYS A 90 0.33 2.67 36.75
CA CYS A 90 -0.97 2.29 37.27
C CYS A 90 -2.10 2.62 36.28
N LEU A 91 -3.25 1.94 36.42
CA LEU A 91 -4.37 2.05 35.47
C LEU A 91 -5.03 3.45 35.45
N ASP A 92 -4.94 4.22 36.53
CA ASP A 92 -5.47 5.59 36.57
C ASP A 92 -4.78 6.54 35.58
N GLN A 93 -3.58 6.21 35.11
CA GLN A 93 -2.88 6.99 34.10
C GLN A 93 -3.61 6.96 32.75
N LEU A 94 -4.42 5.92 32.46
CA LEU A 94 -5.21 5.80 31.23
C LEU A 94 -6.20 6.96 31.05
N LYS A 95 -6.75 7.50 32.15
CA LYS A 95 -7.68 8.64 32.13
C LYS A 95 -7.06 9.89 31.50
N ARG A 96 -5.73 10.02 31.56
CA ARG A 96 -4.98 11.20 31.12
C ARG A 96 -4.42 11.07 29.70
N ILE A 97 -4.67 9.95 29.00
CA ILE A 97 -4.23 9.73 27.63
C ILE A 97 -5.25 10.33 26.66
N PHE A 98 -5.00 11.52 26.11
CA PHE A 98 -5.89 12.18 25.15
C PHE A 98 -5.51 11.88 23.69
N SER A 99 -6.51 11.60 22.84
CA SER A 99 -6.40 11.80 21.40
C SER A 99 -6.39 13.31 21.07
N PRO A 100 -5.74 13.76 19.98
CA PRO A 100 -5.65 15.18 19.63
C PRO A 100 -7.04 15.79 19.33
N PRO A 101 -7.25 17.11 19.55
CA PRO A 101 -8.57 17.73 19.53
C PRO A 101 -9.07 18.14 18.12
N GLU A 102 -10.38 17.95 17.89
CA GLU A 102 -11.18 18.42 16.73
C GLU A 102 -11.17 19.96 16.62
N ILE A 103 -11.06 20.51 15.40
CA ILE A 103 -11.18 21.96 15.13
C ILE A 103 -12.50 22.28 14.41
N ASP A 104 -13.20 23.25 14.98
CA ASP A 104 -14.53 23.78 14.65
C ASP A 104 -14.61 24.40 13.24
N SER A 105 -15.66 24.06 12.48
CA SER A 105 -15.87 24.45 11.09
C SER A 105 -16.93 25.54 10.97
N SER A 106 -16.53 26.75 10.60
CA SER A 106 -17.42 27.73 9.98
C SER A 106 -16.63 28.58 8.99
N ASP A 107 -16.92 28.44 7.69
CA ASP A 107 -17.32 29.56 6.83
C ASP A 107 -17.52 29.14 5.36
N GLU A 108 -18.30 29.98 4.67
CA GLU A 108 -19.27 29.66 3.64
C GLU A 108 -18.74 29.36 2.22
N PHE A 109 -19.56 28.57 1.51
CA PHE A 109 -19.50 28.23 0.10
C PHE A 109 -19.43 29.45 -0.84
N SER A 110 -18.60 29.36 -1.88
CA SER A 110 -18.94 29.97 -3.18
C SER A 110 -18.56 29.04 -4.33
N ASP A 111 -19.54 28.80 -5.18
CA ASP A 111 -19.58 27.82 -6.26
C ASP A 111 -18.96 28.42 -7.53
N LYS A 112 -17.89 27.82 -8.07
CA LYS A 112 -17.32 28.15 -9.39
C LYS A 112 -16.77 26.93 -10.12
N THR A 113 -17.64 26.36 -10.96
CA THR A 113 -17.43 25.77 -12.30
C THR A 113 -16.06 25.16 -12.70
N GLU A 114 -16.12 23.89 -13.10
CA GLU A 114 -15.02 22.93 -13.34
C GLU A 114 -14.06 23.24 -14.52
N GLU A 115 -14.37 24.20 -15.42
CA GLU A 115 -13.55 24.42 -16.62
C GLU A 115 -12.27 25.25 -16.38
N ASN A 116 -12.18 26.02 -15.30
CA ASN A 116 -10.99 26.87 -15.01
C ASN A 116 -9.93 26.18 -14.14
N VAL A 117 -10.22 25.02 -13.54
CA VAL A 117 -9.32 24.34 -12.60
C VAL A 117 -8.18 23.59 -13.31
N SER A 118 -8.44 23.05 -14.50
CA SER A 118 -7.44 22.30 -15.28
C SER A 118 -6.26 23.17 -15.76
N SER A 119 -6.47 24.48 -15.93
CA SER A 119 -5.43 25.40 -16.43
C SER A 119 -4.45 25.84 -15.33
N ALA A 120 -4.89 25.89 -14.07
CA ALA A 120 -4.06 26.41 -12.97
C ALA A 120 -3.04 25.38 -12.42
N MET A 121 -3.34 24.08 -12.56
CA MET A 121 -2.46 23.00 -12.08
C MET A 121 -1.39 22.58 -13.11
N GLY A 122 -1.56 22.95 -14.39
CA GLY A 122 -0.74 22.49 -15.50
C GLY A 122 0.69 23.04 -15.56
N ASP A 123 0.98 24.12 -14.82
CA ASP A 123 2.29 24.81 -14.80
C ASP A 123 2.99 24.70 -13.42
N MET A 124 2.40 23.95 -12.49
CA MET A 124 2.93 23.78 -11.15
C MET A 124 4.06 22.73 -11.16
N ASN A 125 5.19 23.03 -10.51
CA ASN A 125 6.22 22.01 -10.33
C ASN A 125 5.70 20.88 -9.41
N LEU A 126 6.25 19.67 -9.56
CA LEU A 126 5.76 18.48 -8.88
C LEU A 126 5.78 18.62 -7.35
N ASN A 127 6.82 19.26 -6.79
CA ASN A 127 6.93 19.47 -5.34
C ASN A 127 5.76 20.31 -4.80
N THR A 128 5.45 21.44 -5.46
CA THR A 128 4.31 22.30 -5.07
C THR A 128 2.97 21.56 -5.23
N LEU A 129 2.81 20.79 -6.32
CA LEU A 129 1.60 19.99 -6.55
C LEU A 129 1.37 18.99 -5.41
N LEU A 130 2.40 18.23 -5.04
CA LEU A 130 2.30 17.22 -4.00
C LEU A 130 2.11 17.84 -2.61
N SER A 131 2.80 18.93 -2.29
CA SER A 131 2.62 19.62 -1.00
C SER A 131 1.21 20.20 -0.85
N GLN A 132 0.62 20.75 -1.91
CA GLN A 132 -0.76 21.23 -1.85
C GLN A 132 -1.76 20.09 -1.76
N ALA A 133 -1.51 18.97 -2.47
CA ALA A 133 -2.32 17.77 -2.35
C ALA A 133 -2.30 17.21 -0.93
N GLU A 134 -1.10 17.08 -0.33
CA GLU A 134 -0.89 16.58 1.04
C GLU A 134 -1.63 17.40 2.09
N LEU A 135 -1.72 18.72 1.89
CA LEU A 135 -2.44 19.63 2.78
C LEU A 135 -3.95 19.70 2.49
N GLY A 136 -4.45 19.03 1.45
CA GLY A 136 -5.85 19.12 1.04
C GLY A 136 -6.25 20.46 0.41
N SER A 137 -5.27 21.30 0.05
CA SER A 137 -5.51 22.68 -0.40
C SER A 137 -5.75 22.84 -1.91
N LEU A 138 -5.60 21.75 -2.69
CA LEU A 138 -5.97 21.77 -4.10
C LEU A 138 -7.49 21.86 -4.27
N PRO A 139 -8.00 22.52 -5.32
CA PRO A 139 -9.45 22.56 -5.60
C PRO A 139 -10.08 21.16 -5.69
N ALA A 140 -9.36 20.20 -6.25
CA ALA A 140 -9.80 18.80 -6.34
C ALA A 140 -9.93 18.11 -4.97
N CYS A 141 -9.28 18.63 -3.92
CA CYS A 141 -9.37 18.09 -2.56
C CYS A 141 -10.61 18.59 -1.81
N ALA A 142 -11.22 19.72 -2.21
CA ALA A 142 -12.35 20.31 -1.49
C ALA A 142 -13.53 19.32 -1.35
N SER A 143 -13.85 18.59 -2.42
CA SER A 143 -14.93 17.59 -2.44
C SER A 143 -14.44 16.17 -2.14
N CYS A 144 -13.15 15.97 -1.87
CA CYS A 144 -12.60 14.63 -1.67
C CYS A 144 -12.95 14.12 -0.27
N PRO A 145 -13.65 12.97 -0.13
CA PRO A 145 -14.05 12.43 1.18
C PRO A 145 -12.87 11.95 2.03
N SER A 146 -11.67 11.97 1.47
CA SER A 146 -10.41 11.58 2.12
C SER A 146 -9.40 12.72 2.10
N SER A 147 -9.85 13.94 1.82
CA SER A 147 -9.04 15.13 2.05
C SER A 147 -8.68 15.24 3.53
N PRO A 148 -7.49 15.73 3.89
CA PRO A 148 -7.12 16.07 5.26
C PRO A 148 -8.11 17.01 5.96
N HIS A 149 -8.87 17.80 5.21
CA HIS A 149 -9.94 18.66 5.74
C HIS A 149 -11.22 17.87 6.14
N ASN A 150 -11.40 16.68 5.57
CA ASN A 150 -12.63 15.88 5.70
C ASN A 150 -12.39 14.57 6.47
N ALA A 151 -11.13 14.19 6.71
CA ALA A 151 -10.73 12.98 7.41
C ALA A 151 -9.38 13.18 8.10
N GLU A 152 -9.32 12.91 9.40
CA GLU A 152 -8.08 13.02 10.18
C GLU A 152 -7.18 11.79 10.01
N GLY A 153 -5.86 11.98 10.16
CA GLY A 153 -4.89 10.89 10.20
C GLY A 153 -4.73 10.08 8.91
N THR A 154 -5.23 10.58 7.76
CA THR A 154 -5.14 9.87 6.49
C THR A 154 -3.69 9.79 6.00
N ALA A 155 -3.20 8.57 5.76
CA ALA A 155 -1.89 8.38 5.13
C ALA A 155 -1.82 9.08 3.77
N PHE A 156 -0.71 9.74 3.44
CA PHE A 156 -0.48 10.33 2.13
C PHE A 156 0.60 9.55 1.38
N GLY A 157 0.25 8.98 0.23
CA GLY A 157 1.11 8.04 -0.49
C GLY A 157 1.81 8.65 -1.69
N ILE A 158 3.08 9.04 -1.52
CA ILE A 158 3.95 9.56 -2.60
C ILE A 158 5.27 8.79 -2.72
N SER A 159 5.90 8.87 -3.89
CA SER A 159 7.17 8.18 -4.17
C SER A 159 8.26 8.47 -3.14
N CYS A 160 8.95 7.42 -2.70
CA CYS A 160 10.21 7.54 -1.95
C CYS A 160 11.29 8.25 -2.77
N THR A 161 11.88 9.34 -2.24
CA THR A 161 13.01 10.03 -2.91
C THR A 161 14.34 9.28 -2.77
N GLU A 162 14.45 8.39 -1.78
CA GLU A 162 15.68 7.63 -1.54
C GLU A 162 15.88 6.48 -2.52
N HIS A 163 14.81 5.80 -2.91
CA HIS A 163 14.88 4.69 -3.86
C HIS A 163 14.32 5.06 -5.24
N GLY A 164 13.30 5.92 -5.27
CA GLY A 164 12.60 6.34 -6.48
C GLY A 164 13.18 7.60 -7.09
N VAL A 165 12.38 8.18 -7.99
CA VAL A 165 12.60 9.53 -8.52
C VAL A 165 12.67 10.53 -7.38
N ASP A 166 13.75 11.31 -7.34
CA ASP A 166 13.84 12.47 -6.47
C ASP A 166 13.08 13.64 -7.10
N TRP A 167 11.79 13.70 -6.77
CA TRP A 167 10.83 14.66 -7.27
C TRP A 167 11.03 16.08 -6.68
N LYS A 168 11.90 16.24 -5.67
CA LYS A 168 12.25 17.57 -5.13
C LYS A 168 13.23 18.32 -6.03
N TYR A 169 14.10 17.59 -6.72
CA TYR A 169 15.16 18.16 -7.57
C TYR A 169 14.94 17.90 -9.06
N GLY A 170 13.76 17.43 -9.47
CA GLY A 170 13.40 17.26 -10.88
C GLY A 170 14.15 16.12 -11.58
N SER A 171 14.41 15.01 -10.86
CA SER A 171 15.03 13.84 -11.47
C SER A 171 14.19 13.30 -12.62
N ARG A 172 14.86 12.78 -13.65
CA ARG A 172 14.21 12.17 -14.80
C ARG A 172 13.39 10.95 -14.40
N THR A 173 12.15 10.88 -14.92
CA THR A 173 11.30 9.71 -14.78
C THR A 173 11.28 8.91 -16.08
N ILE A 174 11.54 7.60 -15.99
CA ILE A 174 11.38 6.64 -17.10
C ILE A 174 10.08 5.87 -16.93
N SER A 175 9.81 5.37 -15.72
CA SER A 175 8.61 4.60 -15.42
C SER A 175 7.83 5.20 -14.26
N MET A 176 6.51 5.04 -14.30
CA MET A 176 5.59 5.47 -13.26
C MET A 176 4.67 4.33 -12.89
N MET A 177 4.66 3.95 -11.62
CA MET A 177 3.82 2.88 -11.08
C MET A 177 2.68 3.47 -10.25
N ILE A 178 1.45 3.11 -10.61
CA ILE A 178 0.22 3.61 -10.00
C ILE A 178 -0.46 2.45 -9.27
N LEU A 179 -0.55 2.57 -7.95
CA LEU A 179 -1.27 1.64 -7.08
C LEU A 179 -2.69 2.18 -6.80
N SER A 180 -3.50 1.42 -6.06
CA SER A 180 -4.87 1.84 -5.74
C SER A 180 -4.92 2.98 -4.72
N ASN A 181 -4.40 2.73 -3.52
CA ASN A 181 -4.58 3.57 -2.33
C ASN A 181 -3.47 3.19 -1.32
N PRO A 182 -2.90 4.15 -0.56
CA PRO A 182 -1.89 3.86 0.47
C PRO A 182 -2.39 3.03 1.67
N ALA A 183 -3.71 2.84 1.81
CA ALA A 183 -4.41 1.88 2.68
C ALA A 183 -3.91 1.78 4.15
N GLY A 184 -3.44 2.87 4.73
CA GLY A 184 -2.85 2.86 6.09
C GLY A 184 -1.54 2.05 6.21
N THR A 185 -1.06 1.43 5.13
CA THR A 185 0.19 0.65 5.09
C THR A 185 1.42 1.52 4.81
N THR A 186 1.22 2.82 4.59
CA THR A 186 2.30 3.81 4.59
C THR A 186 2.33 4.42 6.01
N PRO A 187 3.31 4.09 6.86
CA PRO A 187 3.42 4.67 8.19
C PRO A 187 3.41 6.20 8.12
N ALA A 188 2.68 6.86 9.03
CA ALA A 188 2.67 8.31 9.17
C ALA A 188 4.08 8.93 9.31
N HIS A 189 5.08 8.12 9.71
CA HIS A 189 6.45 8.56 9.92
C HIS A 189 7.47 8.16 8.83
N THR A 190 7.21 7.16 7.97
CA THR A 190 8.12 6.89 6.83
C THR A 190 7.68 7.59 5.55
N GLY A 191 6.37 7.91 5.41
CA GLY A 191 5.81 8.84 4.43
C GLY A 191 6.08 8.53 2.95
N ARG A 192 6.50 7.30 2.62
CA ARG A 192 7.07 6.99 1.31
C ARG A 192 6.50 5.69 0.74
N LEU A 193 5.85 5.80 -0.42
CA LEU A 193 5.45 4.69 -1.28
C LEU A 193 6.72 4.11 -1.93
N CYS A 194 7.25 3.03 -1.37
CA CYS A 194 8.32 2.27 -2.00
C CYS A 194 8.35 0.84 -1.48
N PHE A 195 8.29 -0.12 -2.41
CA PHE A 195 8.36 -1.52 -2.05
C PHE A 195 9.74 -1.94 -1.50
N VAL A 196 10.80 -1.13 -1.64
CA VAL A 196 12.12 -1.48 -1.06
C VAL A 196 12.06 -1.40 0.46
N HIS A 197 11.81 -0.21 1.01
CA HIS A 197 11.63 -0.05 2.47
C HIS A 197 10.50 -0.90 3.01
N ASN A 198 9.36 -0.90 2.31
CA ASN A 198 8.19 -1.59 2.84
C ASN A 198 8.35 -3.12 2.80
N SER A 199 9.19 -3.66 1.91
CA SER A 199 9.43 -5.12 1.86
C SER A 199 10.15 -5.66 3.10
N GLU A 200 10.90 -4.82 3.82
CA GLU A 200 11.56 -5.18 5.07
C GLU A 200 10.55 -5.46 6.20
N ASN A 201 9.35 -4.88 6.12
CA ASN A 201 8.28 -5.20 7.04
C ASN A 201 7.72 -6.59 6.72
N LEU A 202 7.90 -7.53 7.66
CA LEU A 202 7.45 -8.93 7.52
C LEU A 202 5.95 -9.08 7.21
N THR A 203 5.14 -8.08 7.59
CA THR A 203 3.69 -8.07 7.40
C THR A 203 3.25 -7.43 6.08
N ASP A 204 4.09 -6.63 5.41
CA ASP A 204 3.75 -6.01 4.13
C ASP A 204 4.04 -6.96 2.95
N LYS A 205 3.13 -7.92 2.76
CA LYS A 205 3.21 -8.86 1.65
C LYS A 205 3.07 -8.19 0.29
N THR A 206 2.39 -7.04 0.21
CA THR A 206 2.21 -6.30 -1.05
C THR A 206 3.55 -5.78 -1.56
N ALA A 207 4.33 -5.15 -0.67
CA ALA A 207 5.67 -4.66 -0.96
C ALA A 207 6.65 -5.80 -1.26
N GLN A 208 6.64 -6.87 -0.46
CA GLN A 208 7.48 -8.06 -0.70
C GLN A 208 7.22 -8.67 -2.08
N ASN A 209 5.95 -8.87 -2.44
CA ASN A 209 5.57 -9.38 -3.76
C ASN A 209 6.02 -8.43 -4.89
N ALA A 210 5.81 -7.12 -4.73
CA ALA A 210 6.20 -6.13 -5.74
C ALA A 210 7.73 -6.09 -5.93
N PHE A 211 8.51 -6.14 -4.85
CA PHE A 211 9.97 -6.14 -4.95
C PHE A 211 10.50 -7.44 -5.56
N ALA A 212 9.93 -8.60 -5.21
CA ALA A 212 10.28 -9.87 -5.83
C ALA A 212 10.04 -9.86 -7.36
N LEU A 213 8.92 -9.30 -7.81
CA LEU A 213 8.61 -9.13 -9.24
C LEU A 213 9.58 -8.17 -9.93
N TRP A 214 9.90 -7.04 -9.29
CA TRP A 214 10.89 -6.09 -9.82
C TRP A 214 12.26 -6.77 -10.01
N ARG A 215 12.71 -7.50 -8.99
CA ARG A 215 13.96 -8.26 -9.01
C ARG A 215 13.99 -9.33 -10.10
N ALA A 216 12.94 -10.13 -10.19
CA ALA A 216 12.87 -11.22 -11.15
C ALA A 216 12.75 -10.74 -12.60
N ALA A 217 12.03 -9.64 -12.84
CA ALA A 217 11.60 -9.28 -14.19
C ALA A 217 12.14 -7.95 -14.72
N VAL A 218 12.60 -7.04 -13.85
CA VAL A 218 13.09 -5.70 -14.23
C VAL A 218 14.61 -5.61 -14.08
N SER A 219 15.11 -5.73 -12.84
CA SER A 219 16.55 -5.65 -12.55
C SER A 219 17.32 -6.94 -12.83
N LEU A 220 16.60 -8.07 -12.93
CA LEU A 220 17.17 -9.41 -13.18
C LEU A 220 18.22 -9.82 -12.14
N GLU A 221 17.98 -9.51 -10.86
CA GLU A 221 18.89 -9.81 -9.74
C GLU A 221 18.15 -10.53 -8.61
N PHE A 222 18.60 -11.74 -8.27
CA PHE A 222 17.95 -12.59 -7.25
C PHE A 222 18.37 -12.25 -5.83
N ASN A 223 19.53 -11.64 -5.64
CA ASN A 223 20.02 -11.23 -4.33
C ASN A 223 19.57 -9.80 -4.02
N GLU A 224 18.56 -9.68 -3.16
CA GLU A 224 17.98 -8.40 -2.74
C GLU A 224 18.96 -7.44 -2.04
N LYS A 225 20.07 -7.97 -1.48
CA LYS A 225 21.07 -7.15 -0.78
C LYS A 225 22.03 -6.42 -1.71
N LYS A 226 22.06 -6.81 -2.99
CA LYS A 226 22.89 -6.15 -3.99
C LYS A 226 22.22 -4.87 -4.48
N ASP A 227 23.01 -3.85 -4.74
CA ASP A 227 22.50 -2.60 -5.30
C ASP A 227 21.90 -2.80 -6.70
N GLU A 228 22.36 -3.80 -7.45
CA GLU A 228 21.77 -4.19 -8.73
C GLU A 228 20.29 -4.59 -8.60
N ALA A 229 19.84 -5.12 -7.46
CA ALA A 229 18.42 -5.40 -7.23
C ALA A 229 17.56 -4.13 -7.33
N LYS A 230 18.15 -2.98 -7.02
CA LYS A 230 17.55 -1.64 -7.05
C LYS A 230 17.77 -0.91 -8.37
N ARG A 231 18.41 -1.56 -9.36
CA ARG A 231 18.63 -0.98 -10.69
C ARG A 231 17.30 -0.48 -11.27
N TYR A 232 17.36 0.66 -11.94
CA TYR A 232 16.24 1.41 -12.55
C TYR A 232 15.29 2.13 -11.59
N LEU A 233 15.32 1.83 -10.28
CA LEU A 233 14.37 2.45 -9.33
C LEU A 233 14.51 3.98 -9.25
N LYS A 234 15.72 4.52 -9.40
CA LYS A 234 15.97 5.98 -9.38
C LYS A 234 15.26 6.78 -10.48
N ALA A 235 14.79 6.10 -11.52
CA ALA A 235 13.94 6.69 -12.56
C ALA A 235 12.52 6.12 -12.55
N ASN A 236 12.13 5.42 -11.48
CA ASN A 236 10.78 4.94 -11.25
C ASN A 236 10.08 5.81 -10.20
N TYR A 237 8.93 6.35 -10.56
CA TYR A 237 8.08 7.12 -9.64
C TYR A 237 6.88 6.28 -9.19
N TRP A 238 6.57 6.31 -7.90
CA TRP A 238 5.39 5.63 -7.35
C TRP A 238 4.31 6.63 -6.93
N THR A 239 3.06 6.29 -7.21
CA THR A 239 1.89 7.05 -6.74
C THR A 239 0.67 6.14 -6.56
N ASN A 240 -0.45 6.72 -6.16
CA ASN A 240 -1.73 6.04 -5.99
C ASN A 240 -2.84 6.70 -6.80
N ALA A 241 -3.86 5.92 -7.14
CA ALA A 241 -5.09 6.40 -7.76
C ALA A 241 -5.91 7.25 -6.77
N ALA A 242 -5.89 6.92 -5.48
CA ALA A 242 -6.30 7.79 -4.37
C ALA A 242 -5.07 8.11 -3.51
N LEU A 243 -4.69 9.38 -3.44
CA LEU A 243 -3.44 9.81 -2.76
C LEU A 243 -3.53 9.74 -1.24
N HIS A 244 -4.72 9.94 -0.69
CA HIS A 244 -4.98 9.83 0.73
C HIS A 244 -5.60 8.48 1.06
N GLY A 245 -5.18 7.93 2.20
CA GLY A 245 -5.70 6.70 2.77
C GLY A 245 -7.21 6.78 2.92
N THR A 246 -7.90 5.80 2.34
CA THR A 246 -9.37 5.78 2.33
C THR A 246 -9.90 4.36 2.47
N ASP A 247 -11.12 4.22 2.95
CA ASP A 247 -11.82 2.94 3.00
C ASP A 247 -12.40 2.55 1.63
N GLU A 248 -12.72 1.27 1.45
CA GLU A 248 -13.27 0.74 0.19
C GLU A 248 -14.59 1.39 -0.23
N LYS A 249 -15.39 1.89 0.73
CA LYS A 249 -16.70 2.51 0.43
C LYS A 249 -16.51 3.89 -0.20
N LYS A 250 -15.47 4.62 0.21
CA LYS A 250 -15.14 5.97 -0.27
C LYS A 250 -14.11 5.97 -1.40
N LEU A 251 -13.42 4.86 -1.62
CA LEU A 251 -12.30 4.74 -2.56
C LEU A 251 -12.62 5.29 -3.96
N ASN A 252 -13.73 4.90 -4.57
CA ASN A 252 -14.06 5.37 -5.92
C ASN A 252 -14.30 6.89 -5.98
N ALA A 253 -14.92 7.47 -4.94
CA ALA A 253 -15.14 8.92 -4.87
C ALA A 253 -13.83 9.68 -4.65
N ALA A 254 -12.98 9.19 -3.72
CA ALA A 254 -11.65 9.76 -3.48
C ALA A 254 -10.75 9.68 -4.73
N ARG A 255 -10.76 8.53 -5.42
CA ARG A 255 -10.04 8.29 -6.66
C ARG A 255 -10.43 9.30 -7.75
N LYS A 256 -11.73 9.51 -7.96
CA LYS A 256 -12.22 10.50 -8.95
C LYS A 256 -11.71 11.89 -8.64
N CYS A 257 -11.73 12.31 -7.38
CA CYS A 257 -11.16 13.60 -6.96
C CYS A 257 -9.65 13.67 -7.25
N CYS A 258 -8.92 12.59 -6.95
CA CYS A 258 -7.46 12.52 -7.17
C CYS A 258 -7.06 12.41 -8.65
N THR A 259 -8.00 12.21 -9.58
CA THR A 259 -7.70 11.95 -11.00
C THR A 259 -7.04 13.16 -11.66
N THR A 260 -7.48 14.38 -11.35
CA THR A 260 -6.84 15.62 -11.83
C THR A 260 -5.41 15.78 -11.30
N VAL A 261 -5.18 15.40 -10.04
CA VAL A 261 -3.85 15.44 -9.42
C VAL A 261 -2.93 14.40 -10.05
N LEU A 262 -3.44 13.19 -10.33
CA LEU A 262 -2.70 12.15 -11.04
C LEU A 262 -2.33 12.59 -12.46
N LYS A 263 -3.27 13.21 -13.19
CA LYS A 263 -2.99 13.77 -14.51
C LYS A 263 -1.87 14.80 -14.46
N ALA A 264 -1.92 15.73 -13.52
CA ALA A 264 -0.88 16.74 -13.35
C ALA A 264 0.49 16.12 -13.03
N GLN A 265 0.54 15.07 -12.18
CA GLN A 265 1.78 14.31 -11.94
C GLN A 265 2.34 13.71 -13.24
N ILE A 266 1.49 13.08 -14.06
CA ILE A 266 1.91 12.48 -15.34
C ILE A 266 2.41 13.54 -16.31
N ASP A 267 1.70 14.66 -16.43
CA ASP A 267 2.07 15.76 -17.33
C ASP A 267 3.44 16.36 -16.94
N VAL A 268 3.71 16.53 -15.64
CA VAL A 268 5.00 17.06 -15.16
C VAL A 268 6.13 16.04 -15.31
N LEU A 269 5.87 14.76 -15.01
CA LEU A 269 6.91 13.72 -15.02
C LEU A 269 7.24 13.19 -16.42
N SER A 270 6.28 13.28 -17.34
CA SER A 270 6.36 12.79 -18.72
C SER A 270 7.03 11.40 -18.85
N PRO A 271 6.53 10.36 -18.15
CA PRO A 271 7.17 9.05 -18.14
C PRO A 271 7.03 8.35 -19.50
N LYS A 272 8.04 7.55 -19.89
CA LYS A 272 7.96 6.70 -21.09
C LYS A 272 7.05 5.48 -20.88
N ILE A 273 6.89 5.06 -19.62
CA ILE A 273 6.12 3.87 -19.24
C ILE A 273 5.24 4.18 -18.04
N ILE A 274 3.95 3.85 -18.12
CA ILE A 274 3.03 3.88 -16.99
C ILE A 274 2.58 2.45 -16.68
N ILE A 275 2.57 2.07 -15.41
CA ILE A 275 2.20 0.75 -14.92
C ILE A 275 1.03 0.91 -13.95
N ALA A 276 -0.19 0.59 -14.39
CA ALA A 276 -1.38 0.57 -13.55
C ALA A 276 -1.57 -0.82 -12.92
N CYS A 277 -1.57 -0.86 -11.58
CA CYS A 277 -1.73 -2.08 -10.81
C CYS A 277 -3.13 -2.15 -10.19
N GLY A 278 -4.00 -2.97 -10.78
CA GLY A 278 -5.36 -3.19 -10.31
C GLY A 278 -6.40 -2.26 -10.94
N ILE A 279 -7.65 -2.47 -10.52
CA ILE A 279 -8.83 -1.85 -11.12
C ILE A 279 -8.86 -0.33 -10.95
N ASP A 280 -8.48 0.18 -9.78
CA ASP A 280 -8.56 1.61 -9.48
C ASP A 280 -7.55 2.41 -10.31
N ALA A 281 -6.31 1.95 -10.37
CA ALA A 281 -5.27 2.57 -11.20
C ALA A 281 -5.66 2.59 -12.68
N ALA A 282 -6.19 1.48 -13.21
CA ALA A 282 -6.64 1.41 -14.60
C ALA A 282 -7.84 2.33 -14.86
N ASN A 283 -8.83 2.35 -13.96
CA ASN A 283 -9.99 3.23 -14.12
C ASN A 283 -9.60 4.71 -14.08
N SER A 284 -8.63 5.11 -13.26
CA SER A 284 -8.12 6.49 -13.28
C SER A 284 -7.43 6.84 -14.60
N LEU A 285 -6.64 5.92 -15.18
CA LEU A 285 -6.03 6.17 -16.48
C LEU A 285 -7.04 6.22 -17.63
N PHE A 286 -8.12 5.42 -17.55
CA PHE A 286 -9.24 5.49 -18.48
C PHE A 286 -9.95 6.85 -18.38
N GLU A 287 -10.24 7.34 -17.17
CA GLU A 287 -10.85 8.66 -16.97
C GLU A 287 -9.96 9.83 -17.43
N ILE A 288 -8.62 9.68 -17.35
CA ILE A 288 -7.65 10.68 -17.85
C ILE A 288 -7.50 10.61 -19.39
N GLY A 289 -8.02 9.57 -20.03
CA GLY A 289 -7.88 9.34 -21.48
C GLY A 289 -6.54 8.75 -21.90
N LEU A 290 -5.77 8.19 -20.96
CA LEU A 290 -4.54 7.43 -21.24
C LEU A 290 -4.80 5.92 -21.45
N LEU A 291 -6.02 5.47 -21.13
CA LEU A 291 -6.53 4.17 -21.55
C LEU A 291 -7.77 4.33 -22.43
N SER A 292 -7.82 3.60 -23.54
CA SER A 292 -8.96 3.57 -24.46
C SER A 292 -10.08 2.63 -24.01
N LYS A 293 -9.75 1.64 -23.17
CA LYS A 293 -10.69 0.61 -22.69
C LYS A 293 -10.76 0.57 -21.17
N PRO A 294 -11.96 0.42 -20.58
CA PRO A 294 -12.11 0.25 -19.14
C PRO A 294 -11.65 -1.15 -18.68
N TRP A 295 -11.35 -1.29 -17.38
CA TRP A 295 -10.86 -2.54 -16.77
C TRP A 295 -11.69 -3.78 -17.15
N LYS A 296 -13.02 -3.65 -17.16
CA LYS A 296 -13.96 -4.75 -17.44
C LYS A 296 -13.76 -5.39 -18.82
N GLU A 297 -13.21 -4.64 -19.79
CA GLU A 297 -12.98 -5.08 -21.18
C GLU A 297 -11.58 -5.65 -21.39
N ILE A 298 -10.62 -5.30 -20.53
CA ILE A 298 -9.23 -5.75 -20.66
C ILE A 298 -8.87 -6.92 -19.74
N LYS A 299 -9.65 -7.15 -18.68
CA LYS A 299 -9.33 -8.15 -17.63
C LYS A 299 -9.11 -9.58 -18.15
N ASP A 300 -9.77 -9.96 -19.24
CA ASP A 300 -9.66 -11.32 -19.81
C ASP A 300 -8.30 -11.55 -20.50
N ILE A 301 -7.57 -10.48 -20.82
CA ILE A 301 -6.24 -10.52 -21.44
C ILE A 301 -5.18 -10.98 -20.42
N PHE A 302 -5.44 -10.76 -19.12
CA PHE A 302 -4.52 -11.12 -18.02
C PHE A 302 -4.24 -12.62 -17.90
N LYS A 303 -4.99 -13.48 -18.58
CA LYS A 303 -4.62 -14.91 -18.67
C LYS A 303 -3.37 -15.16 -19.54
N THR A 304 -3.01 -14.20 -20.39
CA THR A 304 -1.89 -14.31 -21.36
C THR A 304 -0.77 -13.29 -21.14
N GLY A 305 -0.94 -12.29 -20.29
CA GLY A 305 0.05 -11.23 -20.08
C GLY A 305 -0.56 -9.93 -19.58
N ALA A 306 0.28 -8.92 -19.38
CA ALA A 306 -0.20 -7.57 -19.11
C ALA A 306 -0.95 -7.02 -20.33
N TYR A 307 -2.00 -6.24 -20.09
CA TYR A 307 -2.59 -5.41 -21.15
C TYR A 307 -1.67 -4.23 -21.43
N MET A 308 -1.52 -3.84 -22.70
CA MET A 308 -0.71 -2.71 -23.11
C MET A 308 -1.37 -1.93 -24.22
N GLU A 309 -1.29 -0.61 -24.13
CA GLU A 309 -1.57 0.30 -25.23
C GLU A 309 -0.60 1.48 -25.24
N ARG A 310 -0.59 2.20 -26.36
CA ARG A 310 0.18 3.43 -26.54
C ARG A 310 -0.76 4.61 -26.39
N ALA A 311 -0.32 5.63 -25.67
CA ALA A 311 -1.00 6.90 -25.55
C ALA A 311 -0.04 8.05 -25.85
N THR A 312 -0.58 9.25 -25.96
CA THR A 312 0.19 10.48 -26.20
C THR A 312 0.05 11.38 -24.97
N LEU A 313 1.17 11.84 -24.43
CA LEU A 313 1.20 12.78 -23.31
C LEU A 313 0.95 14.21 -23.79
N LYS A 314 0.73 15.12 -22.84
CA LYS A 314 0.45 16.54 -23.11
C LYS A 314 1.55 17.21 -23.95
N ASP A 315 2.80 16.81 -23.78
CA ASP A 315 3.96 17.32 -24.52
C ASP A 315 4.09 16.71 -25.94
N GLY A 316 3.18 15.81 -26.33
CA GLY A 316 3.20 15.10 -27.61
C GLY A 316 4.05 13.84 -27.62
N SER A 317 4.74 13.50 -26.53
CA SER A 317 5.54 12.28 -26.44
C SER A 317 4.66 11.03 -26.35
N GLU A 318 5.16 9.91 -26.88
CA GLU A 318 4.51 8.61 -26.76
C GLU A 318 4.81 7.99 -25.40
N VAL A 319 3.77 7.46 -24.74
CA VAL A 319 3.88 6.66 -23.52
C VAL A 319 3.29 5.26 -23.74
N LYS A 320 3.93 4.24 -23.17
CA LYS A 320 3.37 2.88 -23.10
C LYS A 320 2.68 2.69 -21.77
N VAL A 321 1.39 2.39 -21.82
CA VAL A 321 0.57 2.17 -20.62
C VAL A 321 0.32 0.67 -20.46
N TYR A 322 0.80 0.11 -19.36
CA TYR A 322 0.58 -1.28 -18.97
C TYR A 322 -0.49 -1.35 -17.88
N CYS A 323 -1.39 -2.33 -17.98
CA CYS A 323 -2.29 -2.71 -16.89
C CYS A 323 -1.99 -4.13 -16.44
N THR A 324 -1.95 -4.32 -15.13
CA THR A 324 -1.71 -5.61 -14.48
C THR A 324 -2.55 -5.75 -13.22
N LEU A 325 -2.54 -6.93 -12.60
CA LEU A 325 -3.21 -7.19 -11.33
C LEU A 325 -2.43 -6.56 -10.17
N HIS A 326 -3.13 -6.24 -9.08
CA HIS A 326 -2.52 -5.72 -7.86
C HIS A 326 -1.65 -6.80 -7.17
N THR A 327 -0.60 -6.41 -6.44
CA THR A 327 0.34 -7.34 -5.79
C THR A 327 -0.04 -7.68 -4.34
N SER A 328 -1.20 -7.21 -3.86
CA SER A 328 -1.69 -7.53 -2.52
C SER A 328 -2.00 -9.01 -2.35
N GLY A 329 -1.90 -9.50 -1.12
CA GLY A 329 -2.17 -10.91 -0.81
C GLY A 329 -3.53 -11.40 -1.31
N LEU A 330 -4.58 -10.58 -1.17
CA LEU A 330 -5.92 -10.90 -1.69
C LEU A 330 -5.92 -11.02 -3.22
N ALA A 331 -5.34 -10.04 -3.92
CA ALA A 331 -5.31 -10.03 -5.38
C ALA A 331 -4.47 -11.19 -5.93
N VAL A 332 -3.33 -11.49 -5.31
CA VAL A 332 -2.47 -12.63 -5.67
C VAL A 332 -3.20 -13.95 -5.45
N ASN A 333 -3.77 -14.14 -4.25
CA ASN A 333 -4.32 -15.43 -3.84
C ASN A 333 -5.69 -15.74 -4.46
N ILE A 334 -6.46 -14.73 -4.90
CA ILE A 334 -7.80 -14.94 -5.45
C ILE A 334 -7.81 -14.62 -6.95
N ASN A 335 -7.48 -13.39 -7.32
CA ASN A 335 -7.67 -12.92 -8.69
C ASN A 335 -6.61 -13.52 -9.62
N ALA A 336 -5.32 -13.36 -9.30
CA ALA A 336 -4.23 -13.83 -10.14
C ALA A 336 -4.15 -15.36 -10.16
N SER A 337 -4.28 -16.01 -9.00
CA SER A 337 -4.23 -17.48 -8.90
C SER A 337 -5.30 -18.17 -9.74
N SER A 338 -6.49 -17.57 -9.88
CA SER A 338 -7.59 -18.11 -10.70
C SER A 338 -7.29 -18.13 -12.21
N LEU A 339 -6.34 -17.30 -12.67
CA LEU A 339 -5.92 -17.24 -14.07
C LEU A 339 -4.78 -18.21 -14.39
N TYR A 340 -4.20 -18.85 -13.38
CA TYR A 340 -3.07 -19.75 -13.55
C TYR A 340 -3.47 -21.01 -14.32
N SER A 341 -2.66 -21.38 -15.31
CA SER A 341 -2.82 -22.61 -16.10
C SER A 341 -1.48 -23.05 -16.72
N ASP A 342 -1.45 -24.22 -17.37
CA ASP A 342 -0.27 -24.68 -18.12
C ASP A 342 0.18 -23.68 -19.19
N LEU A 343 -0.76 -22.88 -19.73
CA LEU A 343 -0.45 -21.79 -20.64
C LEU A 343 0.44 -20.74 -19.98
N THR A 344 0.25 -20.46 -18.68
CA THR A 344 1.08 -19.52 -17.92
C THR A 344 2.55 -19.97 -17.92
N GLU A 345 2.82 -21.23 -17.59
CA GLU A 345 4.18 -21.79 -17.56
C GLU A 345 4.82 -21.81 -18.96
N LYS A 346 4.04 -22.16 -19.98
CA LYS A 346 4.48 -22.10 -21.37
C LYS A 346 4.92 -20.69 -21.77
N LEU A 347 4.10 -19.68 -21.47
CA LEU A 347 4.40 -18.29 -21.83
C LEU A 347 5.58 -17.72 -21.02
N ILE A 348 5.71 -18.06 -19.74
CA ILE A 348 6.91 -17.70 -18.94
C ILE A 348 8.17 -18.31 -19.58
N THR A 349 8.10 -19.59 -19.94
CA THR A 349 9.20 -20.31 -20.59
C THR A 349 9.58 -19.69 -21.93
N GLU A 350 8.62 -19.24 -22.73
CA GLU A 350 8.87 -18.57 -24.00
C GLU A 350 9.51 -17.20 -23.79
N LYS A 351 8.96 -16.36 -22.90
CA LYS A 351 9.46 -15.00 -22.68
C LYS A 351 10.86 -14.96 -22.07
N ARG A 352 11.19 -15.89 -21.15
CA ARG A 352 12.51 -15.89 -20.50
C ARG A 352 13.67 -16.26 -21.44
N LYS A 353 13.40 -16.84 -22.61
CA LYS A 353 14.44 -17.15 -23.62
C LYS A 353 15.08 -15.89 -24.21
N PHE A 354 14.40 -14.76 -24.13
CA PHE A 354 14.88 -13.47 -24.65
C PHE A 354 15.62 -12.64 -23.61
N LEU A 355 15.98 -13.23 -22.47
CA LEU A 355 16.71 -12.56 -21.39
C LEU A 355 18.14 -13.06 -21.31
N ASP A 356 19.07 -12.13 -21.08
CA ASP A 356 20.50 -12.42 -20.98
C ASP A 356 20.85 -13.32 -19.79
N THR A 357 20.02 -13.29 -18.74
CA THR A 357 20.13 -14.16 -17.57
C THR A 357 18.75 -14.63 -17.13
N GLN A 358 18.69 -15.88 -16.65
CA GLN A 358 17.47 -16.51 -16.15
C GLN A 358 17.52 -16.79 -14.65
N GLN A 359 18.66 -16.57 -13.98
CA GLN A 359 18.85 -16.93 -12.57
C GLN A 359 17.82 -16.27 -11.63
N ALA A 360 17.50 -15.00 -11.84
CA ALA A 360 16.50 -14.29 -11.05
C ALA A 360 15.09 -14.85 -11.22
N ILE A 361 14.76 -15.30 -12.43
CA ILE A 361 13.49 -15.94 -12.73
C ILE A 361 13.44 -17.33 -12.14
N ASP A 362 14.50 -18.12 -12.30
CA ASP A 362 14.56 -19.48 -11.74
C ASP A 362 14.45 -19.46 -10.21
N SER A 363 15.15 -18.52 -9.55
CA SER A 363 15.02 -18.29 -8.11
C SER A 363 13.59 -17.93 -7.72
N PHE A 364 12.94 -17.03 -8.47
CA PHE A 364 11.55 -16.64 -8.23
C PHE A 364 10.60 -17.84 -8.41
N LEU A 365 10.76 -18.64 -9.48
CA LEU A 365 9.90 -19.79 -9.75
C LEU A 365 10.09 -20.91 -8.71
N CYS A 366 11.27 -21.01 -8.12
CA CYS A 366 11.56 -21.90 -6.99
C CYS A 366 10.86 -21.42 -5.71
N GLU A 367 10.98 -20.13 -5.38
CA GLU A 367 10.34 -19.52 -4.20
C GLU A 367 8.81 -19.58 -4.28
N TYR A 368 8.24 -19.27 -5.44
CA TYR A 368 6.80 -19.16 -5.64
C TYR A 368 6.22 -20.40 -6.31
N SER A 369 6.40 -21.59 -5.72
CA SER A 369 5.92 -22.88 -6.26
C SER A 369 4.45 -22.86 -6.71
N ALA A 370 4.19 -23.40 -7.90
CA ALA A 370 2.86 -23.60 -8.47
C ALA A 370 1.95 -24.53 -7.64
N ASP A 371 2.52 -25.24 -6.66
CA ASP A 371 1.75 -26.09 -5.73
C ASP A 371 0.93 -25.26 -4.74
N THR A 372 1.24 -23.97 -4.57
CA THR A 372 0.56 -23.08 -3.65
C THR A 372 -0.30 -22.05 -4.37
N THR A 373 -1.42 -21.65 -3.76
CA THR A 373 -2.28 -20.59 -4.31
C THR A 373 -1.52 -19.28 -4.53
N ARG A 374 -0.67 -18.90 -3.57
CA ARG A 374 0.19 -17.71 -3.67
C ARG A 374 1.16 -17.85 -4.83
N GLY A 375 1.82 -18.99 -4.97
CA GLY A 375 2.79 -19.21 -6.04
C GLY A 375 2.15 -19.21 -7.43
N LYS A 376 0.97 -19.80 -7.59
CA LYS A 376 0.15 -19.68 -8.83
C LYS A 376 -0.10 -18.21 -9.19
N GLY A 377 -0.56 -17.41 -8.23
CA GLY A 377 -0.82 -15.99 -8.45
C GLY A 377 0.44 -15.18 -8.78
N MET A 378 1.55 -15.44 -8.09
CA MET A 378 2.83 -14.77 -8.34
C MET A 378 3.44 -15.16 -9.69
N ARG A 379 3.22 -16.39 -10.18
CA ARG A 379 3.62 -16.82 -11.52
C ARG A 379 2.83 -16.12 -12.62
N VAL A 380 1.51 -15.93 -12.44
CA VAL A 380 0.70 -15.10 -13.36
C VAL A 380 1.21 -13.65 -13.38
N LEU A 381 1.51 -13.08 -12.21
CA LEU A 381 2.11 -11.74 -12.16
C LEU A 381 3.50 -11.69 -12.80
N LEU A 382 4.34 -12.70 -12.61
CA LEU A 382 5.64 -12.78 -13.27
C LEU A 382 5.47 -12.73 -14.80
N LEU A 383 4.52 -13.50 -15.35
CA LEU A 383 4.21 -13.46 -16.78
C LEU A 383 3.94 -12.02 -17.27
N HIS A 384 3.18 -11.23 -16.51
CA HIS A 384 2.90 -9.83 -16.83
C HIS A 384 4.17 -8.97 -16.74
N TRP A 385 4.94 -9.17 -15.68
CA TRP A 385 6.11 -8.36 -15.37
C TRP A 385 7.29 -8.64 -16.31
N LEU A 386 7.36 -9.80 -16.97
CA LEU A 386 8.38 -10.07 -17.99
C LEU A 386 8.27 -9.09 -19.18
N ASP A 387 7.06 -8.74 -19.60
CA ASP A 387 6.83 -7.74 -20.66
C ASP A 387 7.10 -6.33 -20.17
N ILE A 388 6.58 -5.99 -18.98
CA ILE A 388 6.77 -4.67 -18.36
C ILE A 388 8.26 -4.40 -18.15
N GLY A 389 8.98 -5.35 -17.56
CA GLY A 389 10.39 -5.21 -17.21
C GLY A 389 11.30 -5.13 -18.42
N LEU A 390 11.00 -5.86 -19.50
CA LEU A 390 11.69 -5.67 -20.79
C LEU A 390 11.59 -4.23 -21.27
N GLN A 391 10.41 -3.64 -21.15
CA GLN A 391 10.16 -2.31 -21.69
C GLN A 391 10.80 -1.24 -20.82
N VAL A 392 10.80 -1.41 -19.49
CA VAL A 392 11.56 -0.56 -18.56
C VAL A 392 13.05 -0.56 -18.91
N ARG A 393 13.65 -1.74 -19.13
CA ARG A 393 15.06 -1.84 -19.55
C ARG A 393 15.34 -1.11 -20.86
N LEU A 394 14.53 -1.37 -21.89
CA LEU A 394 14.69 -0.71 -23.20
C LEU A 394 14.53 0.81 -23.11
N ALA A 395 13.58 1.31 -22.32
CA ALA A 395 13.34 2.73 -22.15
C ALA A 395 14.51 3.46 -21.47
N HIS A 396 15.25 2.75 -20.60
CA HIS A 396 16.48 3.21 -19.99
C HIS A 396 17.67 3.24 -20.95
N GLU A 397 17.77 2.29 -21.89
CA GLU A 397 18.84 2.25 -22.90
C GLU A 397 18.66 3.32 -23.99
N GLN A 398 17.40 3.63 -24.33
CA GLN A 398 17.03 4.66 -25.30
C GLN A 398 16.98 6.06 -24.70
N GLY A 399 17.25 6.18 -23.40
CA GLY A 399 17.07 7.40 -22.64
C GLY A 399 18.39 8.06 -22.36
#